data_AF-W9SDV8-F1
#
_entry.id   AF-W9SDV8-F1
#
_cell.length_a   1.000
_cell.length_b   1.000
_cell.length_c   1.000
_cell.angle_alpha   90.00
_cell.angle_beta   90.00
_cell.angle_gamma   90.00
#
_symmetry.space_group_name_H-M   'P 1'
#
loop_
_entity.id
_entity.type
_entity.pdbx_description
1 polymer ?
#
loop_
_entity_poly.entity_id
_entity_poly.type
_entity_poly.pdbx_seq_one_letter_code
_entity_poly.pdbx_strand_id
1 'polypeptide(L)'
;MREGGSVIKSPYVEVVNYPYWKACLKAFIKTIGEKAWHSVITSWTHPTTKDAEGKTILKPEETWSFSEMTRANVVKTLHTCVMALIGVSVAFLQLKQQSPFKTDYATMVAFLIAICIYVMTGLASIKCNGIAEEVSTKVSLLSGLLASVLLILVMVPGLGWVCLVLWVLLVVTITYKKISISRRPKLAQEDDQSRNHVAIQVTSVDAQERERLTTEEENIDAQLQRKISLGSPATKWISVYSGPQEMKQIYEFDVEDSMLAQKIEKGKEDGLFISSVASCSNLWALIMDSGTGFSEQVYHLSPHFLPNEWIKEQWEKGFHISAIAGAGNGSSLVVMSKGVQYLEQLYKVSDSFPLQWMKNKWKMGYYVTVMATSGRRWAIIMSLGAGISEQFVELESKYPSDGIRRRWKNGYEITATAATVDQAAVVLSMSMTKQREQETIRGVDFPTKYIEEKRQKGLYVTSICYGRTDE
;
A
#
# COMPACT_ATOMS: atom_id res chain seq x y z
N MET A 1 1.89 -7.00 56.27
CA MET A 1 1.15 -8.07 55.58
C MET A 1 -0.16 -7.49 55.08
N ARG A 2 -0.41 -7.64 53.77
CA ARG A 2 -1.70 -7.71 53.03
C ARG A 2 -2.76 -6.61 53.27
N GLU A 3 -3.43 -6.04 52.27
CA GLU A 3 -3.82 -6.59 50.97
C GLU A 3 -4.16 -5.46 49.99
N GLY A 4 -3.82 -5.66 48.71
CA GLY A 4 -4.13 -4.73 47.62
C GLY A 4 -5.61 -4.77 47.24
N GLY A 5 -6.20 -3.59 47.11
CA GLY A 5 -7.54 -3.42 46.55
C GLY A 5 -7.55 -3.64 45.05
N SER A 6 -7.84 -4.87 44.63
CA SER A 6 -8.26 -5.18 43.26
C SER A 6 -9.64 -4.57 43.03
N VAL A 7 -9.72 -3.54 42.17
CA VAL A 7 -11.00 -3.00 41.71
C VAL A 7 -11.55 -3.96 40.66
N ILE A 8 -12.33 -4.95 41.11
CA ILE A 8 -13.18 -5.74 40.23
C ILE A 8 -14.27 -4.79 39.73
N LYS A 9 -14.08 -4.23 38.52
CA LYS A 9 -15.06 -3.36 37.88
C LYS A 9 -16.27 -4.17 37.41
N SER A 10 -17.46 -3.61 37.66
CA SER A 10 -18.78 -4.17 37.29
C SER A 10 -18.83 -4.59 35.80
N PRO A 11 -19.44 -5.75 35.46
CA PRO A 11 -19.47 -6.30 34.10
C PRO A 11 -20.49 -5.63 33.19
N TYR A 12 -21.34 -4.76 33.73
CA TYR A 12 -22.44 -4.14 33.01
C TYR A 12 -22.00 -2.82 32.36
N VAL A 13 -22.57 -2.51 31.19
CA VAL A 13 -22.34 -1.22 30.51
C VAL A 13 -23.08 -0.14 31.29
N GLU A 14 -22.39 0.42 32.27
CA GLU A 14 -22.84 1.57 33.04
C GLU A 14 -22.24 2.86 32.45
N VAL A 15 -22.91 3.99 32.66
CA VAL A 15 -22.47 5.32 32.18
C VAL A 15 -21.01 5.62 32.57
N VAL A 16 -20.58 5.12 33.72
CA VAL A 16 -19.23 5.33 34.28
C VAL A 16 -18.14 4.51 33.57
N ASN A 17 -18.49 3.40 32.91
CA ASN A 17 -17.54 2.48 32.24
C ASN A 17 -17.64 2.54 30.71
N TYR A 18 -18.55 3.38 30.18
CA TYR A 18 -18.78 3.60 28.76
C TYR A 18 -17.54 4.08 27.96
N PRO A 19 -16.66 4.97 28.48
CA PRO A 19 -15.47 5.41 27.73
C PRO A 19 -14.47 4.28 27.44
N TYR A 20 -14.31 3.35 28.38
CA TYR A 20 -13.47 2.17 28.22
C TYR A 20 -14.03 1.23 27.14
N TRP A 21 -15.32 0.92 27.22
CA TRP A 21 -16.00 0.10 26.22
C TRP A 21 -16.01 0.73 24.84
N LYS A 22 -16.20 2.05 24.76
CA LYS A 22 -16.10 2.81 23.51
C LYS A 22 -14.70 2.72 22.91
N ALA A 23 -13.64 2.75 23.73
CA ALA A 23 -12.26 2.59 23.26
C ALA A 23 -11.99 1.16 22.75
N CYS A 24 -12.44 0.13 23.47
CA CYS A 24 -12.32 -1.27 23.04
C CYS A 24 -13.10 -1.54 21.74
N LEU A 25 -14.34 -1.03 21.63
CA LEU A 25 -15.16 -1.19 20.43
C LEU A 25 -14.59 -0.40 19.24
N LYS A 26 -14.05 0.80 19.48
CA LYS A 26 -13.39 1.60 18.44
C LYS A 26 -12.09 0.95 17.96
N ALA A 27 -11.31 0.35 18.86
CA ALA A 27 -10.14 -0.44 18.51
C ALA A 27 -10.53 -1.68 17.67
N PHE A 28 -11.58 -2.38 18.08
CA PHE A 28 -12.11 -3.56 17.39
C PHE A 28 -12.64 -3.26 15.98
N ILE A 29 -13.42 -2.18 15.81
CA ILE A 29 -13.92 -1.76 14.50
C ILE A 29 -12.75 -1.32 13.59
N LYS A 30 -11.76 -0.62 14.16
CA LYS A 30 -10.55 -0.19 13.44
C LYS A 30 -9.67 -1.37 13.00
N THR A 31 -9.71 -2.50 13.71
CA THR A 31 -9.02 -3.75 13.31
C THR A 31 -9.75 -4.55 12.23
N ILE A 32 -11.07 -4.40 12.07
CA ILE A 32 -11.83 -5.21 11.10
C ILE A 32 -11.60 -4.73 9.67
N GLY A 33 -11.51 -3.41 9.40
CA GLY A 33 -11.05 -2.89 8.09
C GLY A 33 -11.87 -3.30 6.84
N GLU A 34 -11.87 -2.43 5.84
CA GLU A 34 -12.56 -2.69 4.56
C GLU A 34 -12.01 -3.93 3.83
N LYS A 35 -10.72 -4.26 4.05
CA LYS A 35 -10.02 -5.44 3.50
C LYS A 35 -10.52 -6.77 4.11
N ALA A 36 -10.89 -6.85 5.39
CA ALA A 36 -11.43 -8.09 5.95
C ALA A 36 -12.88 -8.33 5.52
N TRP A 37 -13.67 -7.26 5.37
CA TRP A 37 -15.01 -7.34 4.80
C TRP A 37 -14.98 -7.86 3.36
N HIS A 38 -14.07 -7.33 2.53
CA HIS A 38 -13.84 -7.86 1.18
C HIS A 38 -13.38 -9.32 1.21
N SER A 39 -12.50 -9.75 2.12
CA SER A 39 -12.05 -11.13 2.23
C SER A 39 -13.11 -12.12 2.73
N VAL A 40 -14.05 -11.69 3.58
CA VAL A 40 -15.22 -12.48 3.96
C VAL A 40 -16.14 -12.69 2.76
N ILE A 41 -16.16 -11.73 1.84
CA ILE A 41 -16.98 -11.72 0.62
C ILE A 41 -16.30 -12.43 -0.58
N THR A 42 -14.97 -12.36 -0.67
CA THR A 42 -14.13 -13.00 -1.70
C THR A 42 -13.29 -14.09 -1.06
N SER A 43 -13.86 -15.30 -1.05
CA SER A 43 -13.32 -16.52 -0.46
C SER A 43 -11.79 -16.67 -0.57
N TRP A 44 -11.15 -17.07 0.52
CA TRP A 44 -9.80 -17.64 0.49
C TRP A 44 -9.86 -19.13 0.17
N THR A 45 -8.97 -19.58 -0.70
CA THR A 45 -8.69 -20.98 -1.03
C THR A 45 -7.18 -21.14 -0.96
N HIS A 46 -6.71 -22.22 -0.32
CA HIS A 46 -5.27 -22.48 -0.28
C HIS A 46 -4.72 -22.58 -1.70
N PRO A 47 -3.63 -21.87 -2.02
CA PRO A 47 -3.07 -21.93 -3.36
C PRO A 47 -2.69 -23.36 -3.72
N THR A 48 -3.06 -23.79 -4.92
CA THR A 48 -2.74 -25.11 -5.46
C THR A 48 -1.87 -24.99 -6.71
N THR A 49 -1.00 -25.96 -6.91
CA THR A 49 -0.22 -26.15 -8.15
C THR A 49 -0.51 -27.55 -8.70
N LYS A 50 -0.16 -27.83 -9.95
CA LYS A 50 -0.24 -29.18 -10.50
C LYS A 50 1.13 -29.85 -10.40
N ASP A 51 1.17 -31.13 -10.06
CA ASP A 51 2.38 -31.95 -10.16
C ASP A 51 2.63 -32.38 -11.62
N ALA A 52 3.77 -33.04 -11.86
CA ALA A 52 4.20 -33.47 -13.19
C ALA A 52 3.22 -34.48 -13.84
N GLU A 53 2.42 -35.18 -13.02
CA GLU A 53 1.35 -36.07 -13.47
C GLU A 53 -0.02 -35.36 -13.66
N GLY A 54 -0.08 -34.03 -13.46
CA GLY A 54 -1.28 -33.22 -13.67
C GLY A 54 -2.28 -33.24 -12.50
N LYS A 55 -1.94 -33.86 -11.37
CA LYS A 55 -2.74 -33.92 -10.15
C LYS A 55 -2.53 -32.64 -9.32
N THR A 56 -3.61 -32.18 -8.69
CA THR A 56 -3.62 -30.91 -7.95
C THR A 56 -3.01 -31.10 -6.57
N ILE A 57 -1.89 -30.43 -6.29
CA ILE A 57 -1.16 -30.45 -5.02
C ILE A 57 -1.17 -29.05 -4.37
N LEU A 58 -0.97 -28.98 -3.04
CA LEU A 58 -0.90 -27.70 -2.34
C LEU A 58 0.42 -26.98 -2.63
N LYS A 59 0.34 -25.68 -2.84
CA LYS A 59 1.50 -24.81 -3.09
C LYS A 59 2.21 -24.47 -1.77
N PRO A 60 3.53 -24.67 -1.63
CA PRO A 60 4.27 -24.34 -0.41
C PRO A 60 4.28 -22.81 -0.14
N GLU A 61 4.18 -22.41 1.13
CA GLU A 61 4.01 -21.01 1.60
C GLU A 61 5.11 -20.06 1.09
N GLU A 62 6.33 -20.57 0.97
CA GLU A 62 7.51 -19.82 0.46
C GLU A 62 7.36 -19.37 -0.99
N THR A 63 6.46 -19.99 -1.75
CA THR A 63 6.22 -19.67 -3.17
C THR A 63 4.95 -18.86 -3.40
N TRP A 64 4.25 -18.47 -2.32
CA TRP A 64 3.01 -17.72 -2.41
C TRP A 64 3.24 -16.31 -2.96
N SER A 65 2.34 -15.89 -3.84
CA SER A 65 2.27 -14.49 -4.29
C SER A 65 1.83 -13.58 -3.14
N PHE A 66 2.18 -12.30 -3.21
CA PHE A 66 1.79 -11.31 -2.21
C PHE A 66 0.27 -11.27 -1.97
N SER A 67 -0.55 -11.48 -3.01
CA SER A 67 -2.01 -11.59 -2.89
C SER A 67 -2.48 -12.84 -2.15
N GLU A 68 -1.80 -13.97 -2.33
CA GLU A 68 -2.11 -15.23 -1.64
C GLU A 68 -1.74 -15.13 -0.16
N MET A 69 -0.57 -14.58 0.14
CA MET A 69 -0.09 -14.34 1.49
C MET A 69 -0.95 -13.32 2.26
N THR A 70 -1.35 -12.23 1.60
CA THR A 70 -2.24 -11.23 2.22
C THR A 70 -3.60 -11.84 2.59
N ARG A 71 -4.21 -12.64 1.70
CA ARG A 71 -5.50 -13.29 1.99
C ARG A 71 -5.38 -14.33 3.11
N ALA A 72 -4.31 -15.11 3.14
CA ALA A 72 -4.05 -16.05 4.24
C ALA A 72 -3.88 -15.34 5.58
N ASN A 73 -3.15 -14.22 5.61
CA ASN A 73 -2.98 -13.40 6.81
C ASN A 73 -4.30 -12.79 7.30
N VAL A 74 -5.20 -12.41 6.38
CA VAL A 74 -6.55 -11.92 6.76
C VAL A 74 -7.38 -13.04 7.39
N VAL A 75 -7.34 -14.27 6.88
CA VAL A 75 -8.02 -15.42 7.49
C VAL A 75 -7.45 -15.73 8.89
N LYS A 76 -6.12 -15.75 9.04
CA LYS A 76 -5.44 -15.90 10.34
C LYS A 76 -5.88 -14.79 11.33
N THR A 77 -6.01 -13.55 10.85
CA THR A 77 -6.48 -12.40 11.64
C THR A 77 -7.94 -12.57 12.08
N LEU A 78 -8.83 -13.03 11.19
CA LEU A 78 -10.25 -13.27 11.52
C LEU A 78 -10.42 -14.36 12.59
N HIS A 79 -9.70 -15.47 12.49
CA HIS A 79 -9.70 -16.51 13.54
C HIS A 79 -9.18 -15.97 14.88
N THR A 80 -8.15 -15.14 14.86
CA THR A 80 -7.62 -14.49 16.06
C THR A 80 -8.69 -13.60 16.72
N CYS A 81 -9.43 -12.82 15.93
CA CYS A 81 -10.52 -11.99 16.42
C CYS A 81 -11.67 -12.81 17.02
N VAL A 82 -12.06 -13.91 16.37
CA VAL A 82 -13.12 -14.82 16.87
C VAL A 82 -12.70 -15.44 18.20
N MET A 83 -11.46 -15.91 18.32
CA MET A 83 -10.93 -16.46 19.58
C MET A 83 -10.90 -15.43 20.71
N ALA A 84 -10.48 -14.19 20.41
CA ALA A 84 -10.50 -13.11 21.37
C ALA A 84 -11.92 -12.78 21.84
N LEU A 85 -12.89 -12.72 20.91
CA LEU A 85 -14.30 -12.43 21.21
C LEU A 85 -14.93 -13.52 22.10
N ILE A 86 -14.65 -14.79 21.81
CA ILE A 86 -15.09 -15.93 22.65
C ILE A 86 -14.43 -15.83 24.03
N GLY A 87 -13.12 -15.62 24.10
CA GLY A 87 -12.38 -15.55 25.37
C GLY A 87 -12.87 -14.42 26.29
N VAL A 88 -13.08 -13.23 25.73
CA VAL A 88 -13.66 -12.10 26.46
C VAL A 88 -15.07 -12.44 26.95
N SER A 89 -15.92 -12.98 26.08
CA SER A 89 -17.29 -13.33 26.44
C SER A 89 -17.39 -14.42 27.52
N VAL A 90 -16.47 -15.40 27.51
CA VAL A 90 -16.36 -16.41 28.56
C VAL A 90 -15.87 -15.81 29.89
N ALA A 91 -14.92 -14.88 29.86
CA ALA A 91 -14.50 -14.15 31.06
C ALA A 91 -15.67 -13.34 31.67
N PHE A 92 -16.52 -12.75 30.82
CA PHE A 92 -17.74 -12.08 31.27
C PHE A 92 -18.79 -13.05 31.85
N LEU A 93 -18.94 -14.26 31.29
CA LEU A 93 -19.80 -15.31 31.87
C LEU A 93 -19.40 -15.67 33.30
N GLN A 94 -18.10 -15.67 33.62
CA GLN A 94 -17.62 -15.97 34.98
C GLN A 94 -18.02 -14.92 36.01
N LEU A 95 -18.38 -13.71 35.57
CA LEU A 95 -18.83 -12.63 36.44
C LEU A 95 -20.34 -12.69 36.75
N LYS A 96 -21.11 -13.57 36.09
CA LYS A 96 -22.53 -13.76 36.41
C LYS A 96 -22.68 -14.53 37.72
N GLN A 97 -23.57 -14.03 38.59
CA GLN A 97 -23.84 -14.59 39.91
C GLN A 97 -24.56 -15.95 39.86
N GLN A 98 -25.30 -16.23 38.78
CA GLN A 98 -25.97 -17.51 38.54
C GLN A 98 -25.33 -18.23 37.35
N SER A 99 -25.16 -19.54 37.48
CA SER A 99 -24.59 -20.36 36.42
C SER A 99 -25.47 -20.33 35.16
N PRO A 100 -24.92 -20.00 33.98
CA PRO A 100 -25.65 -19.97 32.72
C PRO A 100 -26.18 -21.35 32.30
N PHE A 101 -25.60 -22.43 32.84
CA PHE A 101 -26.11 -23.79 32.66
C PHE A 101 -27.43 -24.06 33.38
N LYS A 102 -27.83 -23.20 34.33
CA LYS A 102 -29.13 -23.27 35.01
C LYS A 102 -30.17 -22.36 34.37
N THR A 103 -29.77 -21.18 33.91
CA THR A 103 -30.69 -20.18 33.33
C THR A 103 -30.95 -20.40 31.84
N ASP A 104 -29.92 -20.79 31.09
CA ASP A 104 -29.92 -20.79 29.61
C ASP A 104 -29.34 -22.10 29.05
N TYR A 105 -29.75 -23.23 29.62
CA TYR A 105 -29.19 -24.57 29.33
C TYR A 105 -29.13 -24.88 27.83
N ALA A 106 -30.23 -24.66 27.09
CA ALA A 106 -30.30 -24.94 25.65
C ALA A 106 -29.28 -24.10 24.84
N THR A 107 -29.14 -22.82 25.18
CA THR A 107 -28.20 -21.90 24.52
C THR A 107 -26.75 -22.27 24.83
N MET A 108 -26.47 -22.71 26.06
CA MET A 108 -25.14 -23.19 26.46
C MET A 108 -24.74 -24.50 25.78
N VAL A 109 -25.69 -25.44 25.62
CA VAL A 109 -25.45 -26.67 24.85
C VAL A 109 -25.20 -26.35 23.38
N ALA A 110 -25.98 -25.44 22.77
CA ALA A 110 -25.77 -25.00 21.40
C ALA A 110 -24.40 -24.31 21.22
N PHE A 111 -23.96 -23.51 22.19
CA PHE A 111 -22.63 -22.92 22.22
C PHE A 111 -21.52 -23.98 22.27
N LEU A 112 -21.64 -24.99 23.13
CA LEU A 112 -20.67 -26.09 23.24
C LEU A 112 -20.57 -26.89 21.93
N ILE A 113 -21.68 -27.10 21.24
CA ILE A 113 -21.69 -27.75 19.92
C ILE A 113 -20.98 -26.85 18.89
N ALA A 114 -21.30 -25.55 18.87
CA ALA A 114 -20.70 -24.61 17.92
C ALA A 114 -19.18 -24.47 18.10
N ILE A 115 -18.68 -24.43 19.34
CA ILE A 115 -17.24 -24.35 19.60
C ILE A 115 -16.52 -25.66 19.28
N CYS A 116 -17.15 -26.82 19.51
CA CYS A 116 -16.60 -28.11 19.08
C CYS A 116 -16.48 -28.17 17.55
N ILE A 117 -17.51 -27.74 16.82
CA ILE A 117 -17.47 -27.66 15.35
C ILE A 117 -16.37 -26.71 14.90
N TYR A 118 -16.25 -25.54 15.54
CA TYR A 118 -15.21 -24.54 15.24
C TYR A 118 -13.79 -25.10 15.35
N VAL A 119 -13.48 -25.76 16.46
CA VAL A 119 -12.15 -26.34 16.73
C VAL A 119 -11.87 -27.52 15.80
N MET A 120 -12.82 -28.44 15.65
CA MET A 120 -12.64 -29.64 14.82
C MET A 120 -12.45 -29.29 13.35
N THR A 121 -13.19 -28.31 12.83
CA THR A 121 -13.04 -27.85 11.44
C THR A 121 -11.81 -26.97 11.25
N GLY A 122 -11.40 -26.20 12.26
CA GLY A 122 -10.10 -25.49 12.23
C GLY A 122 -8.91 -26.44 12.18
N LEU A 123 -8.94 -27.52 12.97
CA LEU A 123 -7.92 -28.57 12.92
C LEU A 123 -7.95 -29.35 11.60
N ALA A 124 -9.14 -29.63 11.06
CA ALA A 124 -9.29 -30.28 9.78
C ALA A 124 -8.77 -29.41 8.61
N SER A 125 -8.90 -28.08 8.67
CA SER A 125 -8.29 -27.20 7.65
C SER A 125 -6.75 -27.21 7.67
N ILE A 126 -6.12 -27.61 8.77
CA ILE A 126 -4.65 -27.76 8.82
C ILE A 126 -4.21 -29.10 8.20
N LYS A 127 -5.11 -30.10 8.18
CA LYS A 127 -4.79 -31.49 7.81
C LYS A 127 -5.35 -31.93 6.45
N CYS A 128 -6.39 -31.26 5.96
CA CYS A 128 -7.08 -31.59 4.71
C CYS A 128 -6.66 -30.61 3.61
N ASN A 129 -6.58 -31.11 2.37
CA ASN A 129 -6.14 -30.32 1.21
C ASN A 129 -7.29 -30.12 0.21
N GLY A 130 -7.24 -29.01 -0.54
CA GLY A 130 -8.15 -28.78 -1.68
C GLY A 130 -9.57 -28.36 -1.26
N ILE A 131 -10.60 -28.95 -1.86
CA ILE A 131 -12.01 -28.58 -1.61
C ILE A 131 -12.39 -28.77 -0.13
N ALA A 132 -11.82 -29.79 0.52
CA ALA A 132 -12.05 -30.06 1.92
C ALA A 132 -11.52 -28.94 2.83
N GLU A 133 -10.38 -28.34 2.48
CA GLU A 133 -9.79 -27.21 3.22
C GLU A 133 -10.64 -25.94 3.11
N GLU A 134 -11.09 -25.62 1.90
CA GLU A 134 -11.94 -24.45 1.62
C GLU A 134 -13.25 -24.54 2.41
N VAL A 135 -13.89 -25.72 2.38
CA VAL A 135 -15.13 -25.96 3.12
C VAL A 135 -14.87 -25.90 4.62
N SER A 136 -13.79 -26.52 5.09
CA SER A 136 -13.46 -26.57 6.52
C SER A 136 -13.18 -25.19 7.13
N THR A 137 -12.43 -24.35 6.41
CA THR A 137 -12.12 -22.97 6.86
C THR A 137 -13.39 -22.11 6.96
N LYS A 138 -14.32 -22.27 6.00
CA LYS A 138 -15.61 -21.55 5.99
C LYS A 138 -16.53 -21.99 7.12
N VAL A 139 -16.63 -23.31 7.33
CA VAL A 139 -17.44 -23.87 8.42
C VAL A 139 -16.86 -23.47 9.78
N SER A 140 -15.54 -23.42 9.90
CA SER A 140 -14.87 -22.93 11.11
C SER A 140 -15.24 -21.46 11.36
N LEU A 141 -14.96 -20.53 10.45
CA LEU A 141 -15.28 -19.10 10.69
C LEU A 141 -16.77 -18.85 11.03
N LEU A 142 -17.70 -19.51 10.34
CA LEU A 142 -19.14 -19.34 10.62
C LEU A 142 -19.56 -19.92 11.97
N SER A 143 -19.03 -21.07 12.37
CA SER A 143 -19.32 -21.69 13.67
C SER A 143 -18.70 -20.93 14.84
N GLY A 144 -17.51 -20.37 14.67
CA GLY A 144 -16.88 -19.52 15.69
C GLY A 144 -17.60 -18.18 15.88
N LEU A 145 -18.10 -17.56 14.80
CA LEU A 145 -18.97 -16.39 14.90
C LEU A 145 -20.31 -16.72 15.57
N LEU A 146 -20.92 -17.86 15.21
CA LEU A 146 -22.15 -18.34 15.85
C LEU A 146 -21.95 -18.57 17.36
N ALA A 147 -20.84 -19.21 17.75
CA ALA A 147 -20.49 -19.42 19.15
C ALA A 147 -20.38 -18.09 19.91
N SER A 148 -19.77 -17.08 19.29
CA SER A 148 -19.66 -15.74 19.88
C SER A 148 -21.03 -15.06 20.04
N VAL A 149 -21.92 -15.18 19.04
CA VAL A 149 -23.28 -14.64 19.09
C VAL A 149 -24.11 -15.30 20.19
N LEU A 150 -23.99 -16.63 20.35
CA LEU A 150 -24.69 -17.37 21.41
C LEU A 150 -24.23 -16.95 22.81
N LEU A 151 -22.95 -16.64 23.00
CA LEU A 151 -22.44 -16.08 24.26
C LEU A 151 -23.01 -14.67 24.54
N ILE A 152 -23.09 -13.82 23.51
CA ILE A 152 -23.70 -12.49 23.62
C ILE A 152 -25.19 -12.60 23.94
N LEU A 153 -25.89 -13.60 23.39
CA LEU A 153 -27.30 -13.87 23.69
C LEU A 153 -27.54 -14.24 25.15
N VAL A 154 -26.65 -15.04 25.75
CA VAL A 154 -26.71 -15.35 27.19
C VAL A 154 -26.37 -14.12 28.03
N MET A 155 -25.44 -13.27 27.59
CA MET A 155 -25.04 -12.05 28.30
C MET A 155 -26.12 -10.96 28.28
N VAL A 156 -26.56 -10.59 27.09
CA VAL A 156 -27.48 -9.48 26.82
C VAL A 156 -28.48 -9.94 25.76
N PRO A 157 -29.66 -10.44 26.17
CA PRO A 157 -30.63 -11.03 25.24
C PRO A 157 -30.99 -10.11 24.07
N GLY A 158 -31.24 -8.82 24.32
CA GLY A 158 -31.59 -7.86 23.27
C GLY A 158 -30.50 -7.68 22.21
N LEU A 159 -29.24 -7.54 22.63
CA LEU A 159 -28.12 -7.43 21.71
C LEU A 159 -27.84 -8.76 20.98
N GLY A 160 -27.97 -9.88 21.68
CA GLY A 160 -27.78 -11.20 21.09
C GLY A 160 -28.76 -11.52 19.97
N TRP A 161 -30.04 -11.16 20.12
CA TRP A 161 -31.02 -11.32 19.04
C TRP A 161 -30.68 -10.47 17.81
N VAL A 162 -30.21 -9.24 18.00
CA VAL A 162 -29.74 -8.38 16.88
C VAL A 162 -28.53 -9.01 16.19
N CYS A 163 -27.54 -9.47 16.96
CA CYS A 163 -26.37 -10.16 16.42
C CYS A 163 -26.73 -11.46 15.69
N LEU A 164 -27.73 -12.20 16.18
CA LEU A 164 -28.22 -13.42 15.55
C LEU A 164 -28.90 -13.15 14.21
N VAL A 165 -29.73 -12.09 14.11
CA VAL A 165 -30.31 -11.65 12.84
C VAL A 165 -29.22 -11.25 11.85
N LEU A 166 -28.22 -10.47 12.29
CA LEU A 166 -27.09 -10.08 11.44
C LEU A 166 -26.27 -11.29 10.95
N TRP A 167 -26.05 -12.28 11.82
CA TRP A 167 -25.38 -13.52 11.45
C TRP A 167 -26.17 -14.32 10.41
N VAL A 168 -27.49 -14.43 10.57
CA VAL A 168 -28.37 -15.09 9.57
C VAL A 168 -28.32 -14.37 8.24
N LEU A 169 -28.42 -13.03 8.23
CA LEU A 169 -28.31 -12.22 7.01
C LEU A 169 -26.96 -12.41 6.31
N LEU A 170 -25.87 -12.53 7.08
CA LEU A 170 -24.54 -12.81 6.56
C LEU A 170 -24.48 -14.18 5.87
N VAL A 171 -25.02 -15.23 6.49
CA VAL A 171 -25.09 -16.58 5.89
C VAL A 171 -25.94 -16.58 4.61
N VAL A 172 -27.09 -15.89 4.62
CA VAL A 172 -27.97 -15.76 3.44
C VAL A 172 -27.24 -15.01 2.32
N THR A 173 -26.51 -13.95 2.64
CA THR A 173 -25.75 -13.17 1.64
C THR A 173 -24.65 -14.02 1.00
N ILE A 174 -23.91 -14.78 1.80
CA ILE A 174 -22.83 -15.68 1.31
C ILE A 174 -23.41 -16.78 0.41
N THR A 175 -24.52 -17.40 0.81
CA THR A 175 -25.17 -18.48 0.03
C THR A 175 -25.82 -17.94 -1.25
N TYR A 176 -26.51 -16.81 -1.19
CA TYR A 176 -27.11 -16.13 -2.34
C TYR A 176 -26.06 -15.75 -3.39
N LYS A 177 -24.93 -15.18 -2.96
CA LYS A 177 -23.84 -14.79 -3.87
C LYS A 177 -23.22 -15.99 -4.58
N LYS A 178 -23.08 -17.13 -3.89
CA LYS A 178 -22.57 -18.37 -4.49
C LYS A 178 -23.53 -18.92 -5.55
N ILE A 179 -24.84 -18.85 -5.29
CA ILE A 179 -25.88 -19.31 -6.22
C ILE A 179 -26.02 -18.37 -7.43
N SER A 180 -25.92 -17.05 -7.23
CA SER A 180 -26.04 -16.07 -8.31
C SER A 180 -24.87 -16.10 -9.30
N ILE A 181 -23.66 -16.41 -8.81
CA ILE A 181 -22.47 -16.65 -9.65
C ILE A 181 -22.65 -17.94 -10.47
N SER A 182 -23.26 -18.98 -9.89
CA SER A 182 -23.52 -20.26 -10.56
C SER A 182 -24.63 -20.20 -11.62
N ARG A 183 -25.47 -19.15 -11.64
CA ARG A 183 -26.64 -19.02 -12.52
C ARG A 183 -26.46 -18.03 -13.68
N ARG A 184 -25.29 -17.39 -13.86
CA ARG A 184 -25.06 -16.55 -15.04
C ARG A 184 -25.00 -17.42 -16.31
N PRO A 185 -25.89 -17.23 -17.30
CA PRO A 185 -25.75 -17.89 -18.58
C PRO A 185 -24.50 -17.35 -19.29
N LYS A 186 -23.68 -18.27 -19.84
CA LYS A 186 -22.63 -17.92 -20.79
C LYS A 186 -23.30 -17.36 -22.05
N LEU A 187 -23.33 -16.04 -22.22
CA LEU A 187 -23.62 -15.45 -23.53
C LEU A 187 -22.33 -15.45 -24.37
N ALA A 188 -22.53 -15.78 -25.65
CA ALA A 188 -21.54 -16.23 -26.61
C ALA A 188 -20.35 -15.28 -26.79
N GLN A 189 -19.17 -15.88 -26.77
CA GLN A 189 -17.95 -15.38 -27.37
C GLN A 189 -17.53 -16.44 -28.40
N GLU A 190 -18.16 -16.40 -29.57
CA GLU A 190 -17.60 -16.85 -30.87
C GLU A 190 -17.13 -15.54 -31.52
N ASP A 191 -15.90 -15.35 -31.99
CA ASP A 191 -15.06 -16.22 -32.81
C ASP A 191 -13.58 -15.87 -32.54
N ASP A 192 -12.75 -16.87 -32.25
CA ASP A 192 -11.45 -17.08 -32.91
C ASP A 192 -10.89 -18.43 -32.45
N GLN A 193 -11.47 -19.49 -33.01
CA GLN A 193 -10.94 -20.83 -32.91
C GLN A 193 -9.96 -21.06 -34.07
N SER A 194 -8.74 -20.54 -33.98
CA SER A 194 -7.65 -21.04 -34.84
C SER A 194 -6.22 -20.79 -34.32
N ARG A 195 -5.88 -21.32 -33.14
CA ARG A 195 -4.61 -22.06 -33.02
C ARG A 195 -4.59 -22.98 -31.81
N ASN A 196 -4.54 -24.25 -32.15
CA ASN A 196 -4.51 -25.40 -31.26
C ASN A 196 -3.44 -25.30 -30.19
N HIS A 197 -3.86 -25.76 -29.01
CA HIS A 197 -3.07 -26.54 -28.07
C HIS A 197 -1.84 -27.21 -28.70
N VAL A 198 -0.67 -26.71 -28.31
CA VAL A 198 0.41 -27.61 -27.92
C VAL A 198 0.51 -27.47 -26.41
N ALA A 199 -0.01 -28.46 -25.71
CA ALA A 199 0.33 -28.67 -24.32
C ALA A 199 1.84 -28.94 -24.26
N ILE A 200 2.59 -28.01 -23.70
CA ILE A 200 3.95 -28.26 -23.27
C ILE A 200 3.83 -28.79 -21.84
N GLN A 201 4.30 -30.03 -21.64
CA GLN A 201 4.55 -30.60 -20.32
C GLN A 201 5.43 -29.64 -19.52
N VAL A 202 4.97 -29.21 -18.34
CA VAL A 202 5.85 -28.61 -17.34
C VAL A 202 6.36 -29.76 -16.47
N THR A 203 7.39 -30.44 -16.99
CA THR A 203 8.42 -31.06 -16.17
C THR A 203 8.95 -30.04 -15.16
N SER A 204 9.33 -30.52 -13.98
CA SER A 204 10.00 -29.77 -12.92
C SER A 204 10.77 -28.59 -13.48
N VAL A 205 10.30 -27.39 -13.14
CA VAL A 205 11.02 -26.16 -13.47
C VAL A 205 12.25 -26.13 -12.56
N ASP A 206 13.30 -26.73 -13.10
CA ASP A 206 14.68 -26.53 -12.74
C ASP A 206 14.97 -25.03 -12.65
N ALA A 207 16.02 -24.69 -11.91
CA ALA A 207 16.52 -23.33 -11.71
C ALA A 207 16.61 -22.49 -13.01
N GLN A 208 16.64 -23.15 -14.17
CA GLN A 208 16.70 -22.61 -15.52
C GLN A 208 15.44 -21.87 -16.02
N GLU A 209 14.22 -22.14 -15.54
CA GLU A 209 13.01 -21.38 -15.97
C GLU A 209 12.67 -20.20 -15.04
N ARG A 210 13.12 -20.22 -13.78
CA ARG A 210 13.26 -18.99 -12.99
C ARG A 210 14.26 -18.06 -13.64
N GLU A 211 15.38 -18.63 -14.11
CA GLU A 211 16.36 -17.90 -14.92
C GLU A 211 15.74 -17.40 -16.22
N ARG A 212 14.84 -18.16 -16.86
CA ARG A 212 14.17 -17.76 -18.12
C ARG A 212 13.11 -16.67 -17.94
N LEU A 213 12.39 -16.64 -16.80
CA LEU A 213 11.47 -15.55 -16.44
C LEU A 213 12.22 -14.28 -16.02
N THR A 214 13.33 -14.41 -15.27
CA THR A 214 14.24 -13.28 -15.07
C THR A 214 14.88 -12.84 -16.39
N THR A 215 15.17 -13.78 -17.29
CA THR A 215 15.67 -13.46 -18.64
C THR A 215 14.59 -12.77 -19.47
N GLU A 216 13.31 -13.12 -19.38
CA GLU A 216 12.21 -12.43 -20.07
C GLU A 216 11.92 -11.05 -19.45
N GLU A 217 11.99 -10.91 -18.12
CA GLU A 217 11.95 -9.63 -17.42
C GLU A 217 13.13 -8.73 -17.85
N GLU A 218 14.35 -9.28 -17.87
CA GLU A 218 15.55 -8.61 -18.41
C GLU A 218 15.44 -8.32 -19.90
N ASN A 219 14.75 -9.15 -20.70
CA ASN A 219 14.63 -8.97 -22.15
C ASN A 219 13.59 -7.90 -22.51
N ILE A 220 12.52 -7.72 -21.73
CA ILE A 220 11.58 -6.60 -21.90
C ILE A 220 12.24 -5.29 -21.46
N ASP A 221 12.94 -5.29 -20.32
CA ASP A 221 13.71 -4.14 -19.86
C ASP A 221 14.84 -3.80 -20.86
N ALA A 222 15.52 -4.81 -21.40
CA ALA A 222 16.53 -4.64 -22.46
C ALA A 222 15.91 -4.22 -23.81
N GLN A 223 14.68 -4.61 -24.13
CA GLN A 223 13.96 -4.14 -25.33
C GLN A 223 13.56 -2.66 -25.21
N LEU A 224 13.14 -2.20 -24.03
CA LEU A 224 12.97 -0.75 -23.76
C LEU A 224 14.32 -0.02 -23.87
N GLN A 225 15.41 -0.63 -23.42
CA GLN A 225 16.78 -0.08 -23.58
C GLN A 225 17.29 -0.10 -25.03
N ARG A 226 16.89 -1.05 -25.88
CA ARG A 226 17.36 -1.16 -27.28
C ARG A 226 16.83 -0.07 -28.21
N LYS A 227 15.88 0.75 -27.77
CA LYS A 227 15.35 1.89 -28.55
C LYS A 227 16.23 3.16 -28.48
N ILE A 228 17.46 3.04 -27.97
CA ILE A 228 18.33 4.16 -27.60
C ILE A 228 19.51 4.26 -28.57
N SER A 229 19.55 5.29 -29.43
CA SER A 229 20.73 5.63 -30.23
C SER A 229 21.70 6.49 -29.41
N LEU A 230 22.96 6.07 -29.32
CA LEU A 230 24.04 6.76 -28.62
C LEU A 230 24.34 8.15 -29.23
N GLY A 231 24.15 9.18 -28.43
CA GLY A 231 24.82 10.48 -28.54
C GLY A 231 25.35 10.87 -27.15
N SER A 232 26.38 11.70 -27.09
CA SER A 232 27.07 12.06 -25.85
C SER A 232 26.08 12.61 -24.80
N PRO A 233 26.17 12.17 -23.51
CA PRO A 233 25.19 12.56 -22.52
C PRO A 233 25.41 13.95 -21.94
N ALA A 234 24.55 14.90 -22.34
CA ALA A 234 24.36 16.16 -21.62
C ALA A 234 23.45 15.91 -20.40
N THR A 235 23.96 16.19 -19.20
CA THR A 235 23.16 16.24 -17.97
C THR A 235 22.83 17.68 -17.65
N LYS A 236 21.57 17.96 -17.27
CA LYS A 236 21.05 19.30 -17.00
C LYS A 236 20.05 19.23 -15.85
N TRP A 237 19.82 20.36 -15.20
CA TRP A 237 18.69 20.55 -14.30
C TRP A 237 17.38 20.50 -15.08
N ILE A 238 16.39 19.81 -14.52
CA ILE A 238 15.01 19.78 -14.99
C ILE A 238 14.17 20.37 -13.85
N SER A 239 13.49 21.48 -14.13
CA SER A 239 12.60 22.14 -13.17
C SER A 239 11.18 22.20 -13.73
N VAL A 240 10.22 21.82 -12.90
CA VAL A 240 8.79 21.84 -13.20
C VAL A 240 8.15 22.95 -12.39
N TYR A 241 7.43 23.83 -13.06
CA TYR A 241 6.69 24.93 -12.47
C TYR A 241 5.20 24.66 -12.57
N SER A 242 4.42 25.06 -11.57
CA SER A 242 2.97 24.95 -11.59
C SER A 242 2.29 26.13 -10.93
N GLY A 243 1.08 26.48 -11.39
CA GLY A 243 0.29 27.56 -10.82
C GLY A 243 -0.97 27.88 -11.63
N PRO A 244 -1.58 29.06 -11.43
CA PRO A 244 -1.18 30.07 -10.44
C PRO A 244 -1.55 29.66 -9.00
N GLN A 245 -0.63 29.87 -8.04
CA GLN A 245 -0.86 29.65 -6.61
C GLN A 245 -0.07 30.67 -5.79
N GLU A 246 -0.70 31.47 -4.92
CA GLU A 246 0.05 32.37 -4.04
C GLU A 246 0.64 31.60 -2.85
N MET A 247 1.97 31.63 -2.70
CA MET A 247 2.66 31.06 -1.54
C MET A 247 4.07 31.63 -1.38
N LYS A 248 4.63 31.52 -0.17
CA LYS A 248 6.05 31.79 0.07
C LYS A 248 6.83 30.54 -0.33
N GLN A 249 7.80 30.69 -1.24
CA GLN A 249 8.71 29.62 -1.65
C GLN A 249 10.15 30.15 -1.71
N ILE A 250 11.08 29.44 -1.10
CA ILE A 250 12.52 29.69 -1.16
C ILE A 250 13.23 28.47 -1.75
N TYR A 251 14.46 28.69 -2.21
CA TYR A 251 15.33 27.65 -2.70
C TYR A 251 16.73 27.81 -2.11
N GLU A 252 17.40 26.69 -1.88
CA GLU A 252 18.81 26.62 -1.50
C GLU A 252 19.46 25.60 -2.43
N PHE A 253 20.64 25.89 -2.96
CA PHE A 253 21.36 25.01 -3.89
C PHE A 253 22.85 25.08 -3.60
N ASP A 254 23.60 24.13 -4.17
CA ASP A 254 25.02 23.94 -3.87
C ASP A 254 25.28 23.74 -2.36
N VAL A 255 24.34 23.08 -1.67
CA VAL A 255 24.40 22.88 -0.22
C VAL A 255 25.22 21.63 0.09
N GLU A 256 26.26 21.78 0.90
CA GLU A 256 27.04 20.67 1.46
C GLU A 256 26.33 20.01 2.66
N ASP A 257 26.69 18.75 2.94
CA ASP A 257 26.17 17.97 4.07
C ASP A 257 26.24 18.72 5.42
N SER A 258 27.34 19.43 5.66
CA SER A 258 27.60 20.19 6.90
C SER A 258 26.66 21.38 7.09
N MET A 259 26.18 21.96 5.99
CA MET A 259 25.36 23.17 5.98
C MET A 259 23.85 22.85 5.90
N LEU A 260 23.52 21.60 5.56
CA LEU A 260 22.14 21.17 5.31
C LEU A 260 21.21 21.46 6.50
N ALA A 261 21.65 21.12 7.72
CA ALA A 261 20.87 21.35 8.94
C ALA A 261 20.55 22.83 9.16
N GLN A 262 21.56 23.70 9.00
CA GLN A 262 21.38 25.14 9.16
C GLN A 262 20.38 25.72 8.16
N LYS A 263 20.44 25.28 6.89
CA LYS A 263 19.54 25.75 5.83
C LYS A 263 18.10 25.30 6.06
N ILE A 264 17.90 24.06 6.48
CA ILE A 264 16.57 23.52 6.79
C ILE A 264 15.96 24.19 8.02
N GLU A 265 16.75 24.39 9.09
CA GLU A 265 16.29 25.07 10.32
C GLU A 265 15.80 26.49 10.01
N LYS A 266 16.57 27.24 9.22
CA LYS A 266 16.18 28.60 8.80
C LYS A 266 14.87 28.61 8.00
N GLY A 267 14.68 27.65 7.09
CA GLY A 267 13.42 27.51 6.34
C GLY A 267 12.24 27.18 7.26
N LYS A 268 12.46 26.34 8.28
CA LYS A 268 11.46 25.96 9.27
C LYS A 268 11.07 27.10 10.21
N GLU A 269 12.02 27.93 10.64
CA GLU A 269 11.75 29.18 11.39
C GLU A 269 10.82 30.12 10.62
N ASP A 270 10.97 30.12 9.30
CA ASP A 270 10.15 30.88 8.35
C ASP A 270 8.78 30.23 8.04
N GLY A 271 8.45 29.10 8.68
CA GLY A 271 7.20 28.36 8.48
C GLY A 271 7.14 27.60 7.15
N LEU A 272 8.28 27.27 6.55
CA LEU A 272 8.37 26.58 5.26
C LEU A 272 8.71 25.10 5.46
N PHE A 273 8.21 24.27 4.57
CA PHE A 273 8.51 22.85 4.53
C PHE A 273 9.20 22.48 3.23
N ILE A 274 10.11 21.52 3.27
CA ILE A 274 10.77 21.00 2.07
C ILE A 274 9.71 20.28 1.21
N SER A 275 9.52 20.75 -0.01
CA SER A 275 8.59 20.19 -0.99
C SER A 275 9.28 19.38 -2.08
N SER A 276 10.52 19.73 -2.42
CA SER A 276 11.31 18.99 -3.42
C SER A 276 12.80 19.04 -3.08
N VAL A 277 13.51 17.97 -3.40
CA VAL A 277 14.95 17.82 -3.18
C VAL A 277 15.56 17.21 -4.44
N ALA A 278 16.74 17.69 -4.82
CA ALA A 278 17.58 17.10 -5.86
C ALA A 278 19.06 17.14 -5.46
N SER A 279 19.89 16.42 -6.19
CA SER A 279 21.34 16.44 -6.01
C SER A 279 22.04 16.54 -7.35
N CYS A 280 23.08 17.37 -7.43
CA CYS A 280 24.03 17.39 -8.53
C CYS A 280 25.41 17.05 -7.95
N SER A 281 26.02 15.97 -8.45
CA SER A 281 27.20 15.36 -7.82
C SER A 281 26.93 15.00 -6.36
N ASN A 282 27.47 15.75 -5.40
CA ASN A 282 27.25 15.55 -3.96
C ASN A 282 26.74 16.82 -3.27
N LEU A 283 26.15 17.74 -4.03
CA LEU A 283 25.58 18.98 -3.51
C LEU A 283 24.06 18.93 -3.61
N TRP A 284 23.40 19.38 -2.56
CA TRP A 284 21.94 19.33 -2.44
C TRP A 284 21.30 20.61 -2.97
N ALA A 285 20.15 20.44 -3.61
CA ALA A 285 19.21 21.51 -3.88
C ALA A 285 17.89 21.23 -3.15
N LEU A 286 17.40 22.24 -2.44
CA LEU A 286 16.18 22.20 -1.63
C LEU A 286 15.20 23.24 -2.16
N ILE A 287 13.96 22.83 -2.36
CA ILE A 287 12.82 23.73 -2.54
C ILE A 287 11.99 23.65 -1.28
N MET A 288 11.70 24.80 -0.67
CA MET A 288 10.91 24.91 0.55
C MET A 288 9.77 25.90 0.34
N ASP A 289 8.54 25.51 0.66
CA ASP A 289 7.38 26.39 0.52
C ASP A 289 6.33 26.22 1.63
N SER A 290 5.47 27.23 1.74
CA SER A 290 4.36 27.26 2.69
C SER A 290 3.08 26.58 2.16
N GLY A 291 3.09 26.11 0.91
CA GLY A 291 1.90 25.60 0.20
C GLY A 291 1.75 24.08 0.24
N THR A 292 2.63 23.37 0.94
CA THR A 292 2.66 21.89 1.00
C THR A 292 1.47 21.27 1.73
N GLY A 293 0.85 21.99 2.67
CA GLY A 293 -0.13 21.43 3.59
C GLY A 293 0.44 20.50 4.65
N PHE A 294 1.77 20.44 4.80
CA PHE A 294 2.42 19.62 5.83
C PHE A 294 2.30 20.26 7.22
N SER A 295 2.25 19.41 8.25
CA SER A 295 2.15 19.86 9.65
C SER A 295 3.45 19.67 10.43
N GLU A 296 4.20 18.61 10.13
CA GLU A 296 5.50 18.31 10.71
C GLU A 296 6.38 17.67 9.65
N GLN A 297 7.70 17.83 9.75
CA GLN A 297 8.66 17.25 8.83
C GLN A 297 9.93 16.83 9.56
N VAL A 298 10.46 15.68 9.14
CA VAL A 298 11.75 15.13 9.57
C VAL A 298 12.57 14.79 8.34
N TYR A 299 13.89 14.88 8.47
CA TYR A 299 14.81 14.50 7.40
C TYR A 299 15.94 13.64 7.94
N HIS A 300 16.55 12.87 7.05
CA HIS A 300 17.73 12.07 7.35
C HIS A 300 18.69 12.09 6.17
N LEU A 301 19.91 12.52 6.44
CA LEU A 301 21.04 12.38 5.52
C LEU A 301 21.72 11.04 5.78
N SER A 302 21.55 10.09 4.87
CA SER A 302 22.05 8.71 4.99
C SER A 302 23.24 8.49 4.06
N PRO A 303 24.32 7.84 4.51
CA PRO A 303 25.42 7.43 3.63
C PRO A 303 25.01 6.34 2.62
N HIS A 304 23.84 5.73 2.81
CA HIS A 304 23.28 4.71 1.94
C HIS A 304 21.97 5.18 1.31
N PHE A 305 21.82 4.94 0.00
CA PHE A 305 20.61 5.25 -0.73
C PHE A 305 19.39 4.52 -0.12
N LEU A 306 18.49 5.31 0.48
CA LEU A 306 17.24 4.85 1.11
C LEU A 306 17.42 3.90 2.32
N PRO A 307 17.63 4.45 3.54
CA PRO A 307 17.75 3.65 4.77
C PRO A 307 16.39 3.05 5.20
N ASN A 308 16.24 1.74 5.04
CA ASN A 308 14.99 1.01 5.33
C ASN A 308 14.54 1.12 6.81
N GLU A 309 15.48 0.99 7.75
CA GLU A 309 15.17 0.98 9.18
C GLU A 309 14.61 2.33 9.63
N TRP A 310 15.29 3.43 9.31
CA TRP A 310 14.83 4.77 9.65
C TRP A 310 13.45 5.08 9.04
N ILE A 311 13.21 4.69 7.79
CA ILE A 311 11.91 4.93 7.12
C ILE A 311 10.78 4.19 7.83
N LYS A 312 11.01 2.92 8.21
CA LYS A 312 10.02 2.13 8.95
C LYS A 312 9.68 2.77 10.30
N GLU A 313 10.70 3.22 11.04
CA GLU A 313 10.48 3.94 12.30
C GLU A 313 9.66 5.21 12.13
N GLN A 314 9.89 5.96 11.04
CA GLN A 314 9.12 7.18 10.77
C GLN A 314 7.69 6.89 10.28
N TRP A 315 7.48 5.82 9.51
CA TRP A 315 6.14 5.36 9.15
C TRP A 315 5.31 4.97 10.38
N GLU A 316 5.92 4.31 11.38
CA GLU A 316 5.24 3.98 12.65
C GLU A 316 4.85 5.23 13.44
N LYS A 317 5.61 6.33 13.28
CA LYS A 317 5.32 7.65 13.85
C LYS A 317 4.32 8.46 13.02
N GLY A 318 3.81 7.91 11.92
CA GLY A 318 2.82 8.53 11.04
C GLY A 318 3.40 9.56 10.06
N PHE A 319 4.72 9.60 9.88
CA PHE A 319 5.32 10.38 8.80
C PHE A 319 5.28 9.59 7.50
N HIS A 320 5.19 10.28 6.38
CA HIS A 320 5.21 9.69 5.04
C HIS A 320 6.32 10.32 4.21
N ILE A 321 6.95 9.55 3.33
CA ILE A 321 7.97 10.05 2.40
C ILE A 321 7.35 11.12 1.51
N SER A 322 7.92 12.32 1.57
CA SER A 322 7.46 13.50 0.83
C SER A 322 8.47 13.99 -0.21
N ALA A 323 9.77 13.83 0.02
CA ALA A 323 10.82 14.15 -0.95
C ALA A 323 12.07 13.31 -0.72
N ILE A 324 12.76 12.92 -1.80
CA ILE A 324 14.02 12.17 -1.74
C ILE A 324 14.94 12.65 -2.85
N ALA A 325 16.24 12.74 -2.56
CA ALA A 325 17.27 12.78 -3.58
C ALA A 325 18.43 11.86 -3.19
N GLY A 326 19.09 11.29 -4.20
CA GLY A 326 20.34 10.57 -4.02
C GLY A 326 21.51 11.33 -4.63
N ALA A 327 22.64 11.30 -3.96
CA ALA A 327 23.89 11.86 -4.45
C ALA A 327 24.70 10.83 -5.25
N GLY A 328 25.70 11.33 -5.97
CA GLY A 328 26.61 10.54 -6.80
C GLY A 328 27.50 9.58 -6.01
N ASN A 329 27.80 9.91 -4.75
CA ASN A 329 28.53 9.05 -3.83
C ASN A 329 27.69 7.88 -3.24
N GLY A 330 26.40 7.77 -3.62
CA GLY A 330 25.52 6.72 -3.11
C GLY A 330 24.74 7.08 -1.85
N SER A 331 24.97 8.27 -1.28
CA SER A 331 24.20 8.79 -0.14
C SER A 331 22.83 9.30 -0.59
N SER A 332 21.92 9.52 0.36
CA SER A 332 20.60 10.08 0.09
C SER A 332 20.11 10.99 1.20
N LEU A 333 19.43 12.05 0.80
CA LEU A 333 18.59 12.85 1.68
C LEU A 333 17.15 12.36 1.54
N VAL A 334 16.59 11.87 2.64
CA VAL A 334 15.19 11.44 2.73
C VAL A 334 14.44 12.41 3.62
N VAL A 335 13.31 12.92 3.12
CA VAL A 335 12.42 13.82 3.85
C VAL A 335 11.05 13.13 4.00
N MET A 336 10.55 13.10 5.23
CA MET A 336 9.24 12.56 5.55
C MET A 336 8.39 13.59 6.30
N SER A 337 7.11 13.69 5.96
CA SER A 337 6.20 14.74 6.46
C SER A 337 4.87 14.16 6.95
N LYS A 338 4.24 14.86 7.90
CA LYS A 338 2.84 14.66 8.33
C LYS A 338 1.92 15.67 7.66
N GLY A 339 0.61 15.42 7.70
CA GLY A 339 -0.41 16.28 7.08
C GLY A 339 -0.80 15.85 5.66
N VAL A 340 -0.18 14.78 5.14
CA VAL A 340 -0.61 14.15 3.89
C VAL A 340 -1.82 13.24 4.11
N GLN A 341 -2.64 13.05 3.07
CA GLN A 341 -3.84 12.20 3.11
C GLN A 341 -3.57 10.74 2.69
N TYR A 342 -2.31 10.30 2.75
CA TYR A 342 -1.95 8.94 2.34
C TYR A 342 -2.41 7.91 3.37
N LEU A 343 -2.99 6.82 2.90
CA LEU A 343 -3.44 5.70 3.75
C LEU A 343 -2.32 4.68 4.00
N GLU A 344 -1.53 4.42 2.98
CA GLU A 344 -0.45 3.42 2.98
C GLU A 344 0.63 3.87 1.98
N GLN A 345 1.90 3.63 2.31
CA GLN A 345 3.03 3.91 1.42
C GLN A 345 3.89 2.67 1.24
N LEU A 346 4.43 2.52 0.04
CA LEU A 346 5.38 1.47 -0.30
C LEU A 346 6.45 2.03 -1.23
N TYR A 347 7.62 1.42 -1.21
CA TYR A 347 8.70 1.80 -2.12
C TYR A 347 9.40 0.58 -2.71
N LYS A 348 10.05 0.78 -3.86
CA LYS A 348 10.96 -0.19 -4.47
C LYS A 348 12.23 0.54 -4.90
N VAL A 349 13.37 -0.03 -4.50
CA VAL A 349 14.69 0.33 -5.01
C VAL A 349 15.10 -0.73 -6.04
N SER A 350 15.66 -0.29 -7.17
CA SER A 350 16.00 -1.17 -8.29
C SER A 350 17.12 -0.56 -9.13
N ASP A 351 17.99 -1.39 -9.71
CA ASP A 351 19.03 -0.93 -10.65
C ASP A 351 18.47 -0.63 -12.05
N SER A 352 17.29 -1.17 -12.38
CA SER A 352 16.50 -0.86 -13.58
C SER A 352 15.19 -0.15 -13.22
N PHE A 353 14.63 0.63 -14.15
CA PHE A 353 13.35 1.31 -13.93
C PHE A 353 12.20 0.29 -13.78
N PRO A 354 11.53 0.18 -12.62
CA PRO A 354 10.67 -0.96 -12.32
C PRO A 354 9.23 -0.81 -12.84
N LEU A 355 9.06 -0.64 -14.16
CA LEU A 355 7.77 -0.34 -14.80
C LEU A 355 6.71 -1.43 -14.54
N GLN A 356 7.10 -2.70 -14.59
CA GLN A 356 6.14 -3.80 -14.39
C GLN A 356 5.60 -3.83 -12.95
N TRP A 357 6.47 -3.55 -11.97
CA TRP A 357 6.05 -3.41 -10.58
C TRP A 357 5.09 -2.24 -10.41
N MET A 358 5.36 -1.09 -11.03
CA MET A 358 4.47 0.07 -11.02
C MET A 358 3.10 -0.27 -11.61
N LYS A 359 3.04 -0.91 -12.78
CA LYS A 359 1.79 -1.35 -13.41
C LYS A 359 0.97 -2.26 -12.50
N ASN A 360 1.62 -3.17 -11.77
CA ASN A 360 0.94 -4.02 -10.81
C ASN A 360 0.40 -3.23 -9.61
N LYS A 361 1.12 -2.21 -9.14
CA LYS A 361 0.68 -1.34 -8.04
C LYS A 361 -0.42 -0.37 -8.44
N TRP A 362 -0.43 0.16 -9.67
CA TRP A 362 -1.55 0.94 -10.20
C TRP A 362 -2.87 0.17 -10.18
N LYS A 363 -2.86 -1.12 -10.55
CA LYS A 363 -4.05 -1.99 -10.46
C LYS A 363 -4.58 -2.17 -9.04
N MET A 364 -3.77 -1.87 -8.02
CA MET A 364 -4.12 -1.95 -6.60
C MET A 364 -4.48 -0.57 -5.99
N GLY A 365 -4.56 0.49 -6.81
CA GLY A 365 -4.91 1.85 -6.36
C GLY A 365 -3.73 2.64 -5.77
N TYR A 366 -2.50 2.13 -5.88
CA TYR A 366 -1.30 2.86 -5.50
C TYR A 366 -0.82 3.68 -6.69
N TYR A 367 -0.44 4.93 -6.46
CA TYR A 367 0.10 5.82 -7.49
C TYR A 367 1.45 6.37 -7.04
N VAL A 368 2.35 6.61 -7.99
CA VAL A 368 3.66 7.20 -7.72
C VAL A 368 3.48 8.60 -7.17
N THR A 369 4.08 8.87 -6.01
CA THR A 369 4.07 10.19 -5.37
C THR A 369 5.46 10.80 -5.32
N VAL A 370 6.51 9.98 -5.20
CA VAL A 370 7.91 10.44 -5.15
C VAL A 370 8.77 9.50 -6.00
N MET A 371 9.71 10.07 -6.75
CA MET A 371 10.77 9.32 -7.43
C MET A 371 12.11 9.94 -7.10
N ALA A 372 13.15 9.11 -7.01
CA ALA A 372 14.51 9.58 -6.83
C ALA A 372 15.50 8.60 -7.46
N THR A 373 16.72 9.09 -7.68
CA THR A 373 17.82 8.30 -8.25
C THR A 373 19.09 8.50 -7.44
N SER A 374 19.97 7.49 -7.47
CA SER A 374 21.37 7.60 -7.01
C SER A 374 22.24 6.76 -7.93
N GLY A 375 23.05 7.43 -8.74
CA GLY A 375 23.75 6.78 -9.86
C GLY A 375 22.74 6.21 -10.86
N ARG A 376 22.72 4.88 -11.01
CA ARG A 376 21.76 4.15 -11.86
C ARG A 376 20.56 3.58 -11.10
N ARG A 377 20.59 3.62 -9.77
CA ARG A 377 19.50 3.08 -8.95
C ARG A 377 18.31 4.01 -8.96
N TRP A 378 17.14 3.43 -9.15
CA TRP A 378 15.84 4.06 -9.06
C TRP A 378 15.21 3.76 -7.72
N ALA A 379 14.55 4.76 -7.17
CA ALA A 379 13.64 4.62 -6.05
C ALA A 379 12.27 5.14 -6.45
N ILE A 380 11.28 4.24 -6.42
CA ILE A 380 9.89 4.58 -6.74
C ILE A 380 9.05 4.41 -5.48
N ILE A 381 8.39 5.48 -5.07
CA ILE A 381 7.53 5.52 -3.89
C ILE A 381 6.10 5.70 -4.40
N MET A 382 5.22 4.79 -4.00
CA MET A 382 3.81 4.83 -4.36
C MET A 382 2.95 4.88 -3.11
N SER A 383 1.92 5.72 -3.15
CA SER A 383 1.01 5.95 -2.03
C SER A 383 -0.42 5.58 -2.40
N LEU A 384 -1.12 4.95 -1.47
CA LEU A 384 -2.57 4.71 -1.53
C LEU A 384 -3.31 5.92 -0.99
N GLY A 385 -4.38 6.35 -1.65
CA GLY A 385 -5.14 7.53 -1.23
C GLY A 385 -4.52 8.87 -1.65
N ALA A 386 -3.66 8.87 -2.67
CA ALA A 386 -2.98 10.09 -3.15
C ALA A 386 -3.88 11.09 -3.90
N GLY A 387 -5.18 10.82 -4.06
CA GLY A 387 -6.11 11.68 -4.83
C GLY A 387 -5.89 11.67 -6.34
N ILE A 388 -5.14 10.69 -6.85
CA ILE A 388 -4.83 10.50 -8.27
C ILE A 388 -5.81 9.50 -8.88
N SER A 389 -6.39 9.82 -10.04
CA SER A 389 -7.29 8.91 -10.76
C SER A 389 -6.53 8.05 -11.78
N GLU A 390 -5.65 8.67 -12.54
CA GLU A 390 -4.85 8.02 -13.59
C GLU A 390 -3.43 8.52 -13.59
N GLN A 391 -2.49 7.66 -14.02
CA GLN A 391 -1.09 8.00 -14.06
C GLN A 391 -0.38 7.29 -15.22
N PHE A 392 0.54 7.98 -15.85
CA PHE A 392 1.42 7.49 -16.91
C PHE A 392 2.87 7.82 -16.57
N VAL A 393 3.78 7.07 -17.17
CA VAL A 393 5.21 7.36 -17.13
C VAL A 393 5.74 7.44 -18.55
N GLU A 394 6.43 8.53 -18.85
CA GLU A 394 7.25 8.69 -20.04
C GLU A 394 8.71 8.42 -19.62
N LEU A 395 9.26 7.30 -20.08
CA LEU A 395 10.64 6.87 -19.80
C LEU A 395 11.42 6.87 -21.13
N GLU A 396 12.42 7.74 -21.23
CA GLU A 396 13.21 7.91 -22.45
C GLU A 396 14.70 8.09 -22.11
N SER A 397 15.58 7.82 -23.09
CA SER A 397 17.02 8.13 -22.99
C SER A 397 17.35 9.62 -23.12
N LYS A 398 16.33 10.39 -23.48
CA LYS A 398 16.32 11.82 -23.74
C LYS A 398 15.18 12.44 -22.95
N TYR A 399 15.12 13.76 -22.87
CA TYR A 399 14.03 14.39 -22.15
C TYR A 399 12.72 14.23 -22.95
N PRO A 400 11.66 13.63 -22.40
CA PRO A 400 10.48 13.21 -23.16
C PRO A 400 9.52 14.36 -23.52
N SER A 401 10.00 15.35 -24.29
CA SER A 401 9.25 16.57 -24.64
C SER A 401 7.93 16.28 -25.35
N ASP A 402 7.92 15.34 -26.28
CA ASP A 402 6.74 15.01 -27.09
C ASP A 402 5.69 14.23 -26.29
N GLY A 403 6.14 13.31 -25.43
CA GLY A 403 5.30 12.60 -24.48
C GLY A 403 4.60 13.58 -23.55
N ILE A 404 5.37 14.47 -22.90
CA ILE A 404 4.84 15.49 -21.98
C ILE A 404 3.80 16.37 -22.69
N ARG A 405 4.11 16.94 -23.85
CA ARG A 405 3.18 17.82 -24.58
C ARG A 405 1.88 17.10 -24.97
N ARG A 406 1.96 15.83 -25.35
CA ARG A 406 0.79 15.01 -25.67
C ARG A 406 -0.09 14.79 -24.44
N ARG A 407 0.52 14.54 -23.29
CA ARG A 407 -0.16 14.27 -22.03
C ARG A 407 -0.78 15.53 -21.41
N TRP A 408 -0.09 16.68 -21.48
CA TRP A 408 -0.67 17.97 -21.08
C TRP A 408 -1.94 18.30 -21.88
N LYS A 409 -1.95 18.05 -23.19
CA LYS A 409 -3.16 18.22 -24.02
C LYS A 409 -4.33 17.32 -23.60
N ASN A 410 -4.05 16.21 -22.94
CA ASN A 410 -5.04 15.26 -22.45
C ASN A 410 -5.39 15.45 -20.96
N GLY A 411 -4.97 16.57 -20.34
CA GLY A 411 -5.34 16.91 -18.97
C GLY A 411 -4.48 16.27 -17.88
N TYR A 412 -3.35 15.62 -18.23
CA TYR A 412 -2.40 15.12 -17.23
C TYR A 412 -1.42 16.22 -16.83
N GLU A 413 -0.88 16.13 -15.61
CA GLU A 413 0.11 17.04 -15.06
C GLU A 413 1.34 16.26 -14.61
N ILE A 414 2.53 16.84 -14.74
CA ILE A 414 3.75 16.26 -14.18
C ILE A 414 3.66 16.32 -12.65
N THR A 415 3.79 15.18 -11.99
CA THR A 415 3.73 15.07 -10.53
C THR A 415 5.01 14.52 -9.90
N ALA A 416 5.85 13.83 -10.67
CA ALA A 416 7.15 13.41 -10.22
C ALA A 416 8.13 13.34 -11.39
N THR A 417 9.36 13.74 -11.17
CA THR A 417 10.45 13.62 -12.14
C THR A 417 11.66 13.02 -11.45
N ALA A 418 12.38 12.16 -12.16
CA ALA A 418 13.67 11.65 -11.74
C ALA A 418 14.49 11.27 -12.97
N ALA A 419 15.80 11.43 -12.88
CA ALA A 419 16.68 11.13 -13.99
C ALA A 419 17.96 10.47 -13.48
N THR A 420 18.44 9.49 -14.22
CA THR A 420 19.79 8.93 -14.09
C THR A 420 20.69 9.60 -15.13
N VAL A 421 21.94 9.16 -15.21
CA VAL A 421 22.89 9.62 -16.23
C VAL A 421 22.52 9.16 -17.65
N ASP A 422 21.66 8.14 -17.77
CA ASP A 422 21.30 7.47 -19.00
C ASP A 422 19.82 7.61 -19.39
N GLN A 423 18.93 7.89 -18.44
CA GLN A 423 17.49 7.92 -18.67
C GLN A 423 16.81 9.04 -17.87
N ALA A 424 15.71 9.55 -18.41
CA ALA A 424 14.80 10.45 -17.72
C ALA A 424 13.42 9.78 -17.61
N ALA A 425 12.84 9.80 -16.41
CA ALA A 425 11.49 9.34 -16.15
C ALA A 425 10.63 10.51 -15.66
N VAL A 426 9.54 10.75 -16.39
CA VAL A 426 8.55 11.76 -16.04
C VAL A 426 7.22 11.08 -15.81
N VAL A 427 6.70 11.21 -14.59
CA VAL A 427 5.39 10.70 -14.22
C VAL A 427 4.37 11.81 -14.35
N LEU A 428 3.32 11.53 -15.12
CA LEU A 428 2.20 12.43 -15.34
C LEU A 428 0.92 11.83 -14.78
N SER A 429 0.18 12.60 -13.99
CA SER A 429 -1.01 12.16 -13.27
C SER A 429 -2.20 13.04 -13.59
N MET A 430 -3.39 12.46 -13.54
CA MET A 430 -4.65 13.19 -13.56
C MET A 430 -5.13 13.34 -12.12
N SER A 431 -5.25 14.59 -11.66
CA SER A 431 -5.81 14.89 -10.34
C SER A 431 -7.32 15.01 -10.41
N MET A 432 -8.01 14.70 -9.30
CA MET A 432 -9.44 14.99 -9.13
C MET A 432 -9.74 16.49 -9.02
N THR A 433 -8.72 17.33 -8.83
CA THR A 433 -8.83 18.79 -8.74
C THR A 433 -8.61 19.46 -10.10
N LYS A 434 -9.02 20.73 -10.19
CA LYS A 434 -8.88 21.55 -11.39
C LYS A 434 -7.42 21.62 -11.88
N GLN A 435 -7.25 21.56 -13.20
CA GLN A 435 -5.96 21.56 -13.87
C GLN A 435 -5.19 22.89 -13.64
N ARG A 436 -3.89 22.79 -13.38
CA ARG A 436 -2.93 23.87 -13.19
C ARG A 436 -2.12 24.08 -14.47
N GLU A 437 -1.72 25.33 -14.71
CA GLU A 437 -0.76 25.64 -15.75
C GLU A 437 0.60 25.09 -15.33
N GLN A 438 1.28 24.38 -16.24
CA GLN A 438 2.60 23.81 -15.98
C GLN A 438 3.59 24.19 -17.06
N GLU A 439 4.83 24.42 -16.64
CA GLU A 439 5.95 24.67 -17.52
C GLU A 439 7.18 23.88 -17.06
N THR A 440 8.02 23.49 -18.02
CA THR A 440 9.27 22.77 -17.73
C THR A 440 10.46 23.52 -18.30
N ILE A 441 11.48 23.73 -17.49
CA ILE A 441 12.72 24.39 -17.90
C ILE A 441 13.89 23.45 -17.70
N ARG A 442 14.80 23.46 -18.67
CA ARG A 442 16.01 22.65 -18.69
C ARG A 442 17.21 23.58 -18.82
N GLY A 443 18.22 23.40 -17.98
CA GLY A 443 19.39 24.29 -17.95
C GLY A 443 20.61 23.61 -17.36
N VAL A 444 21.79 24.00 -17.82
CA VAL A 444 23.07 23.49 -17.28
C VAL A 444 23.24 23.98 -15.84
N ASP A 445 22.95 25.26 -15.61
CA ASP A 445 23.00 25.88 -14.29
C ASP A 445 21.67 25.69 -13.53
N PHE A 446 21.76 25.80 -12.20
CA PHE A 446 20.57 25.84 -11.36
C PHE A 446 19.67 27.02 -11.78
N PRO A 447 18.33 26.83 -11.91
CA PRO A 447 17.47 27.77 -12.64
C PRO A 447 17.06 29.03 -11.85
N THR A 448 17.98 29.69 -11.14
CA THR A 448 17.71 30.86 -10.27
C THR A 448 16.95 31.97 -10.99
N LYS A 449 17.43 32.40 -12.16
CA LYS A 449 16.81 33.43 -12.99
C LYS A 449 15.36 33.06 -13.36
N TYR A 450 15.15 31.81 -13.75
CA TYR A 450 13.83 31.34 -14.15
C TYR A 450 12.88 31.21 -12.96
N ILE A 451 13.36 30.79 -11.79
CA ILE A 451 12.54 30.77 -10.57
C ILE A 451 11.97 32.16 -10.28
N GLU A 452 12.81 33.20 -10.35
CA GLU A 452 12.35 34.58 -10.12
C GLU A 452 11.40 35.08 -11.22
N GLU A 453 11.70 34.80 -12.50
CA GLU A 453 10.81 35.17 -13.61
C GLU A 453 9.44 34.46 -13.53
N LYS A 454 9.42 33.18 -13.13
CA LYS A 454 8.18 32.40 -13.00
C LYS A 454 7.37 32.79 -11.77
N ARG A 455 8.03 33.14 -10.67
CA ARG A 455 7.38 33.66 -9.46
C ARG A 455 6.58 34.93 -9.77
N GLN A 456 7.10 35.84 -10.61
CA GLN A 456 6.35 37.04 -11.05
C GLN A 456 5.07 36.72 -11.83
N LYS A 457 4.96 35.52 -12.40
CA LYS A 457 3.77 35.02 -13.10
C LYS A 457 2.87 34.14 -12.23
N GLY A 458 3.19 34.00 -10.94
CA GLY A 458 2.46 33.13 -10.01
C GLY A 458 2.74 31.64 -10.19
N LEU A 459 3.80 31.27 -10.92
CA LEU A 459 4.24 29.90 -11.14
C LEU A 459 5.39 29.56 -10.19
N TYR A 460 5.29 28.41 -9.51
CA TYR A 460 6.24 27.98 -8.47
C TYR A 460 6.80 26.60 -8.77
N VAL A 461 8.00 26.32 -8.28
CA VAL A 461 8.66 25.01 -8.50
C VAL A 461 7.90 23.94 -7.73
N THR A 462 7.47 22.88 -8.41
CA THR A 462 6.79 21.72 -7.81
C THR A 462 7.65 20.46 -7.82
N SER A 463 8.60 20.36 -8.76
CA SER A 463 9.53 19.25 -8.86
C SER A 463 10.84 19.72 -9.48
N ILE A 464 11.95 19.25 -8.94
CA ILE A 464 13.28 19.47 -9.50
C ILE A 464 14.07 18.15 -9.50
N CYS A 465 14.83 17.92 -10.56
CA CYS A 465 15.82 16.84 -10.62
C CYS A 465 17.00 17.23 -11.51
N TYR A 466 18.09 16.46 -11.42
CA TYR A 466 19.28 16.64 -12.24
C TYR A 466 19.63 15.31 -12.90
N GLY A 467 19.85 15.32 -14.21
CA GLY A 467 20.22 14.10 -14.94
C GLY A 467 20.12 14.28 -16.44
N ARG A 468 19.97 13.17 -17.17
CA ARG A 468 20.02 13.15 -18.63
C ARG A 468 18.92 14.02 -19.25
N THR A 469 19.31 14.89 -20.19
CA THR A 469 18.40 15.66 -21.05
C THR A 469 18.88 15.66 -22.49
N ASP A 470 18.17 16.34 -23.40
CA ASP A 470 18.63 16.56 -24.78
C ASP A 470 19.88 17.47 -24.81
N GLU A 471 20.72 17.30 -25.86
CA GLU A 471 21.85 18.19 -26.14
C GLU A 471 21.39 19.63 -26.41
#